data_AF-A0A2N6ENU8-F1
#
_entry.id   AF-A0A2N6ENU8-F1
#
_cell.length_a   1.000
_cell.length_b   1.000
_cell.length_c   1.000
_cell.angle_alpha   90.00
_cell.angle_beta   90.00
_cell.angle_gamma   90.00
#
_symmetry.space_group_name_H-M   'P 1'
#
loop_
_entity.id
_entity.type
_entity.pdbx_description
1 polymer ?
#
loop_
_entity_poly.entity_id
_entity_poly.type
_entity_poly.pdbx_seq_one_letter_code
_entity_poly.pdbx_strand_id
1 'polypeptide(L)'
;CSRCHEYGRAAEIKLALKETDARLASIDGELQRIHKLGFSTELMSGALFDLRNRFHRVFHSVDVRKVRQETGGVQAELAKMEGEIREIETTLRQSKLWGSVVIALLVLLGVVFLLVRKTYEEEEGG
;
A
#
# COMPACT_ATOMS: atom_id res chain seq x y z
N CYS A 1 22.71 -26.49 -3.56
CA CYS A 1 21.42 -27.21 -3.55
C CYS A 1 21.26 -28.26 -4.67
N SER A 2 21.99 -28.18 -5.79
CA SER A 2 21.95 -29.17 -6.90
C SER A 2 22.69 -30.49 -6.64
N ARG A 3 23.32 -30.64 -5.46
CA ARG A 3 24.15 -31.82 -5.14
C ARG A 3 23.44 -32.90 -4.30
N CYS A 4 22.25 -32.63 -3.73
CA CYS A 4 21.62 -33.56 -2.76
C CYS A 4 20.09 -33.77 -2.87
N HIS A 5 19.36 -33.16 -3.82
CA HIS A 5 17.90 -33.32 -3.93
C HIS A 5 17.39 -33.33 -5.39
N GLU A 6 16.26 -34.02 -5.63
CA GLU A 6 15.50 -33.99 -6.88
C GLU A 6 15.15 -32.55 -7.29
N TYR A 7 15.49 -32.20 -8.54
CA TYR A 7 15.39 -30.85 -9.10
C TYR A 7 13.97 -30.25 -9.06
N GLY A 8 12.92 -31.08 -9.08
CA GLY A 8 11.52 -30.64 -9.08
C GLY A 8 11.08 -29.95 -7.80
N ARG A 9 11.33 -30.53 -6.63
CA ARG A 9 10.98 -29.93 -5.32
C ARG A 9 11.75 -28.64 -5.03
N ALA A 10 12.98 -28.55 -5.49
CA ALA A 10 13.79 -27.35 -5.32
C ALA A 10 13.27 -26.17 -6.17
N ALA A 11 12.70 -26.44 -7.35
CA ALA A 11 12.13 -25.42 -8.23
C ALA A 11 10.85 -24.81 -7.66
N GLU A 12 9.93 -25.63 -7.15
CA GLU A 12 8.67 -25.17 -6.52
C GLU A 12 8.93 -24.29 -5.29
N ILE A 13 9.84 -24.72 -4.42
CA ILE A 13 10.23 -23.95 -3.23
C ILE A 13 10.84 -22.61 -3.63
N LYS A 14 11.69 -22.60 -4.66
CA LYS A 14 12.32 -21.38 -5.18
C LYS A 14 11.29 -20.41 -5.80
N LEU A 15 10.26 -20.93 -6.45
CA LEU A 15 9.16 -20.14 -7.00
C LEU A 15 8.33 -19.49 -5.88
N ALA A 16 7.91 -20.27 -4.88
CA ALA A 16 7.17 -19.76 -3.72
C ALA A 16 7.97 -18.70 -2.94
N LEU A 17 9.29 -18.90 -2.84
CA LEU A 17 10.22 -17.92 -2.27
C LEU A 17 10.18 -16.60 -3.04
N LYS A 18 10.39 -16.67 -4.36
CA LYS A 18 10.41 -15.50 -5.23
C LYS A 18 9.09 -14.74 -5.21
N GLU A 19 7.97 -15.47 -5.15
CA GLU A 19 6.64 -14.85 -5.05
C GLU A 19 6.47 -14.11 -3.71
N THR A 20 6.88 -14.72 -2.60
CA THR A 20 6.78 -14.09 -1.28
C THR A 20 7.68 -12.86 -1.18
N ASP A 21 8.91 -12.93 -1.70
CA ASP A 21 9.83 -11.79 -1.78
C ASP A 21 9.26 -10.65 -2.62
N ALA A 22 8.60 -10.96 -3.74
CA ALA A 22 7.94 -9.98 -4.58
C ALA A 22 6.78 -9.28 -3.83
N ARG A 23 5.99 -10.02 -3.05
CA ARG A 23 4.93 -9.45 -2.21
C ARG A 23 5.49 -8.56 -1.10
N LEU A 24 6.53 -9.01 -0.40
CA LEU A 24 7.23 -8.21 0.61
C LEU A 24 7.74 -6.88 0.03
N ALA A 25 8.35 -6.91 -1.17
CA ALA A 25 8.82 -5.71 -1.85
C ALA A 25 7.67 -4.80 -2.31
N SER A 26 6.55 -5.37 -2.76
CA SER A 26 5.36 -4.60 -3.13
C SER A 26 4.79 -3.83 -1.94
N ILE A 27 4.60 -4.52 -0.82
CA ILE A 27 4.07 -3.92 0.42
C ILE A 27 5.01 -2.84 0.95
N ASP A 28 6.33 -3.06 0.90
CA ASP A 28 7.31 -2.03 1.26
C ASP A 28 7.16 -0.77 0.40
N GLY A 29 7.01 -0.93 -0.92
CA GLY A 29 6.77 0.18 -1.84
C GLY A 29 5.46 0.94 -1.57
N GLU A 30 4.39 0.23 -1.19
CA GLU A 30 3.11 0.80 -0.81
C GLU A 30 3.20 1.59 0.50
N LEU A 31 3.84 1.03 1.53
CA LEU A 31 4.08 1.73 2.79
C LEU A 31 4.92 2.99 2.59
N GLN A 32 5.97 2.96 1.77
CA GLN A 32 6.75 4.15 1.45
C GLN A 32 5.91 5.22 0.74
N ARG A 33 4.97 4.82 -0.12
CA ARG A 33 4.06 5.75 -0.80
C ARG A 33 3.11 6.40 0.21
N ILE A 34 2.51 5.60 1.09
CA ILE A 34 1.59 6.08 2.15
C ILE A 34 2.32 7.03 3.11
N HIS A 35 3.56 6.71 3.49
CA HIS A 35 4.40 7.59 4.30
C HIS A 35 4.64 8.96 3.62
N LYS A 36 4.92 8.97 2.31
CA LYS A 36 5.07 10.21 1.53
C LYS A 36 3.79 11.04 1.45
N LEU A 37 2.63 10.43 1.65
CA LEU A 37 1.33 11.11 1.76
C LEU A 37 1.05 11.65 3.17
N GLY A 38 1.98 11.47 4.12
CA GLY A 38 1.91 12.01 5.48
C GLY A 38 1.29 11.09 6.52
N PHE A 39 1.04 9.82 6.18
CA PHE A 39 0.50 8.83 7.11
C PHE A 39 1.63 8.13 7.86
N SER A 40 1.42 7.83 9.15
CA SER A 40 2.37 7.02 9.92
C SER A 40 2.32 5.57 9.47
N THR A 41 3.47 5.06 9.02
CA THR A 41 3.63 3.64 8.62
C THR A 41 4.62 2.90 9.51
N GLU A 42 5.16 3.55 10.56
CA GLU A 42 6.30 3.06 11.33
C GLU A 42 6.06 1.68 11.95
N LEU A 43 4.86 1.46 12.51
CA LEU A 43 4.45 0.18 13.07
C LEU A 43 4.35 -0.92 12.00
N MET A 44 3.76 -0.61 10.84
CA MET A 44 3.59 -1.56 9.74
C MET A 44 4.94 -1.90 9.08
N SER A 45 5.81 -0.90 8.91
CA SER A 45 7.16 -1.09 8.39
C SER A 45 8.02 -1.93 9.33
N GLY A 46 7.90 -1.73 10.65
CA GLY A 46 8.56 -2.58 11.65
C GLY A 46 8.06 -4.02 11.59
N ALA A 47 6.75 -4.22 11.53
CA ALA A 47 6.16 -5.56 11.39
C ALA A 47 6.59 -6.26 10.08
N LEU A 48 6.64 -5.54 8.96
CA LEU A 48 7.11 -6.06 7.67
C LEU A 48 8.59 -6.46 7.72
N PHE A 49 9.42 -5.66 8.40
CA PHE A 49 10.83 -5.96 8.60
C PHE A 49 11.02 -7.25 9.40
N ASP A 50 10.30 -7.40 10.51
CA ASP A 50 10.31 -8.60 11.34
C ASP A 50 9.82 -9.82 10.55
N LEU A 51 8.79 -9.64 9.72
CA LEU A 51 8.22 -10.68 8.89
C LEU A 51 9.21 -11.18 7.83
N ARG A 52 9.86 -10.25 7.12
CA ARG A 52 10.94 -10.57 6.17
C ARG A 52 12.07 -11.33 6.83
N ASN A 53 12.48 -10.90 8.03
CA ASN A 53 13.55 -11.56 8.76
C ASN A 53 13.15 -12.98 9.20
N ARG A 54 11.92 -13.17 9.68
CA ARG A 54 11.38 -14.47 10.04
C ARG A 54 11.35 -15.40 8.83
N PHE A 55 10.85 -14.91 7.70
CA PHE A 55 10.82 -15.61 6.43
C PHE A 55 12.24 -16.06 6.01
N HIS A 56 13.22 -15.16 5.96
CA HIS A 56 14.61 -15.52 5.61
C HIS A 56 15.26 -16.53 6.58
N ARG A 57 14.94 -16.50 7.88
CA ARG A 57 15.45 -17.48 8.85
C ARG A 57 14.88 -18.88 8.60
N VAL A 58 13.59 -18.96 8.27
CA VAL A 58 12.87 -20.22 8.06
C VAL A 58 13.45 -20.97 6.86
N PHE A 59 13.78 -20.28 5.78
CA PHE A 59 14.38 -20.89 4.58
C PHE A 59 15.87 -21.27 4.74
N HIS A 60 16.55 -20.77 5.78
CA HIS A 60 17.85 -21.29 6.19
C HIS A 60 17.75 -22.54 7.09
N SER A 61 16.54 -22.93 7.53
CA SER A 61 16.34 -24.15 8.29
C SER A 61 16.09 -25.35 7.38
N VAL A 62 16.67 -26.50 7.71
CA VAL A 62 16.60 -27.75 6.91
C VAL A 62 15.26 -28.50 7.11
N ASP A 63 14.38 -28.02 7.99
CA ASP A 63 13.13 -28.71 8.35
C ASP A 63 11.94 -28.24 7.47
N VAL A 64 11.62 -29.05 6.46
CA VAL A 64 10.55 -28.79 5.48
C VAL A 64 9.16 -28.62 6.11
N ARG A 65 8.86 -29.26 7.25
CA ARG A 65 7.56 -29.08 7.92
C ARG A 65 7.45 -27.72 8.58
N LYS A 66 8.52 -27.29 9.26
CA LYS A 66 8.62 -25.93 9.82
C LYS A 66 8.52 -24.87 8.72
N VAL A 67 9.21 -25.09 7.59
CA VAL A 67 9.14 -24.18 6.43
C VAL A 67 7.72 -23.98 5.94
N ARG A 68 6.94 -25.07 5.78
CA ARG A 68 5.57 -24.96 5.26
C ARG A 68 4.62 -24.25 6.23
N GLN A 69 4.73 -24.55 7.53
CA GLN A 69 3.87 -23.93 8.55
C GLN A 69 4.18 -22.44 8.72
N GLU A 70 5.45 -22.09 8.82
CA GLU A 70 5.91 -20.70 8.97
C GLU A 70 5.62 -19.88 7.70
N THR A 71 5.80 -20.44 6.51
CA THR A 71 5.45 -19.76 5.24
C THR A 71 3.94 -19.49 5.16
N GLY A 72 3.10 -20.40 5.69
CA GLY A 72 1.66 -20.17 5.78
C GLY A 72 1.31 -19.00 6.71
N GLY A 73 1.98 -18.92 7.86
CA GLY A 73 1.84 -17.78 8.78
C GLY A 73 2.29 -16.46 8.15
N VAL A 74 3.42 -16.47 7.45
CA VAL A 74 3.93 -15.30 6.72
C VAL A 74 2.93 -14.81 5.68
N GLN A 75 2.37 -15.71 4.88
CA GLN A 75 1.39 -15.33 3.87
C GLN A 75 0.10 -14.76 4.46
N ALA A 76 -0.36 -15.28 5.60
CA ALA A 76 -1.53 -14.74 6.29
C ALA A 76 -1.28 -13.33 6.85
N GLU A 77 -0.09 -13.08 7.42
CA GLU A 77 0.29 -11.74 7.88
C GLU A 77 0.41 -10.75 6.71
N LEU A 78 0.99 -11.16 5.58
CA LEU A 78 1.04 -10.33 4.37
C LEU A 78 -0.35 -9.97 3.86
N ALA A 79 -1.26 -10.94 3.80
CA ALA A 79 -2.64 -10.70 3.37
C ALA A 79 -3.38 -9.72 4.28
N LYS A 80 -3.10 -9.75 5.59
CA LYS A 80 -3.64 -8.78 6.55
C LYS A 80 -3.10 -7.38 6.28
N MET A 81 -1.77 -7.24 6.08
CA MET A 81 -1.14 -5.95 5.77
C MET A 81 -1.67 -5.36 4.46
N GLU A 82 -1.85 -6.18 3.42
CA GLU A 82 -2.49 -5.77 2.15
C GLU A 82 -3.92 -5.26 2.38
N GLY A 83 -4.68 -5.89 3.28
CA GLY A 83 -6.01 -5.45 3.67
C GLY A 83 -6.00 -4.06 4.33
N GLU A 84 -5.11 -3.85 5.29
CA GLU A 84 -4.94 -2.57 5.98
C GLU A 84 -4.50 -1.46 5.02
N ILE A 85 -3.58 -1.75 4.09
CA ILE A 85 -3.16 -0.82 3.03
C ILE A 85 -4.34 -0.41 2.15
N ARG A 86 -5.16 -1.37 1.71
CA ARG A 86 -6.34 -1.08 0.88
C ARG A 86 -7.33 -0.17 1.61
N GLU A 87 -7.53 -0.39 2.90
CA GLU A 87 -8.41 0.47 3.71
C GLU A 87 -7.90 1.92 3.74
N ILE A 88 -6.59 2.11 3.93
CA ILE A 88 -5.94 3.42 3.87
C ILE A 88 -6.14 4.05 2.48
N GLU A 89 -5.92 3.30 1.41
CA GLU A 89 -6.11 3.78 0.03
C GLU A 89 -7.56 4.19 -0.27
N THR A 90 -8.55 3.42 0.22
CA THR A 90 -9.96 3.77 0.03
C THR A 90 -10.30 5.10 0.71
N THR A 91 -9.79 5.31 1.93
CA THR A 91 -9.96 6.55 2.68
C THR A 91 -9.33 7.72 1.93
N LEU A 92 -8.09 7.57 1.48
CA LEU A 92 -7.38 8.57 0.67
C LEU A 92 -8.14 8.95 -0.60
N ARG A 93 -8.69 7.95 -1.31
CA ARG A 93 -9.48 8.16 -2.52
C ARG A 93 -10.74 8.96 -2.24
N GLN A 94 -11.44 8.65 -1.15
CA GLN A 94 -12.63 9.41 -0.74
C GLN A 94 -12.27 10.85 -0.39
N SER A 95 -11.22 11.09 0.39
CA SER A 95 -10.76 12.44 0.73
C SER A 95 -10.40 13.25 -0.51
N LYS A 96 -9.75 12.63 -1.51
CA LYS A 96 -9.42 13.31 -2.78
C LYS A 96 -10.66 13.71 -3.57
N LEU A 97 -11.67 12.83 -3.62
CA LEU A 97 -12.95 13.12 -4.29
C LEU A 97 -13.67 14.29 -3.60
N TRP A 98 -13.84 14.22 -2.28
CA TRP A 98 -14.48 15.30 -1.52
C TRP A 98 -13.71 16.61 -1.60
N GLY A 99 -12.39 16.57 -1.50
CA GLY A 99 -11.53 17.75 -1.68
C GLY A 99 -11.72 18.39 -3.06
N SER A 100 -11.80 17.58 -4.12
CA SER A 100 -12.04 18.10 -5.48
C SER A 100 -13.42 18.76 -5.63
N VAL A 101 -14.45 18.19 -5.00
CA VAL A 101 -15.81 18.75 -5.00
C VAL A 101 -15.84 20.10 -4.28
N VAL A 102 -15.21 20.19 -3.11
CA VAL A 102 -15.14 21.45 -2.35
C VAL A 102 -14.43 22.54 -3.14
N ILE A 103 -13.29 22.22 -3.77
CA ILE A 103 -12.55 23.19 -4.60
C ILE A 103 -13.42 23.66 -5.77
N ALA A 104 -14.12 22.76 -6.46
CA ALA A 104 -14.99 23.12 -7.57
C ALA A 104 -16.13 24.07 -7.13
N LEU A 105 -16.74 23.82 -5.97
CA LEU A 105 -17.77 24.68 -5.41
C LEU A 105 -17.24 26.08 -5.04
N LEU A 106 -16.04 26.16 -4.45
CA LEU A 106 -15.42 27.44 -4.15
C LEU A 106 -15.12 28.26 -5.41
N VAL A 107 -14.63 27.61 -6.47
CA VAL A 107 -14.40 28.26 -7.77
C VAL A 107 -15.71 28.76 -8.36
N LEU A 108 -16.77 27.95 -8.35
CA LEU A 108 -18.09 28.36 -8.84
C LEU A 108 -18.65 29.55 -8.07
N LEU A 109 -18.56 29.53 -6.73
CA LEU A 109 -18.95 30.67 -5.90
C LEU A 109 -18.15 31.93 -6.22
N GLY A 110 -16.84 31.81 -6.45
CA GLY A 110 -16.00 32.93 -6.88
C GLY A 110 -16.43 33.51 -8.22
N VAL A 111 -16.77 32.66 -9.19
CA VAL A 111 -17.29 33.11 -10.51
C VAL A 111 -18.63 33.82 -10.36
N VAL A 112 -19.57 33.25 -9.59
CA VAL A 112 -20.87 33.88 -9.33
C VAL A 112 -20.68 35.24 -8.65
N PHE A 113 -19.81 35.32 -7.65
CA PHE A 113 -19.49 36.57 -6.97
C PHE A 113 -18.93 37.62 -7.92
N LEU A 114 -18.02 37.24 -8.83
CA LEU A 114 -17.48 38.16 -9.84
C LEU A 114 -18.56 38.65 -10.82
N LEU A 115 -19.46 37.77 -11.24
CA LEU A 115 -20.58 38.16 -12.12
C LEU A 115 -21.52 39.14 -11.42
N VAL A 116 -21.89 38.86 -10.17
CA VAL A 116 -22.72 39.76 -9.35
C VAL A 116 -22.05 41.12 -9.18
N ARG A 117 -20.76 41.14 -8.84
CA ARG A 117 -20.00 42.40 -8.70
C ARG A 117 -19.99 43.19 -10.02
N LYS A 118 -19.79 42.50 -11.14
CA LYS A 118 -19.79 43.13 -12.46
C LYS A 118 -21.16 43.73 -12.80
N THR A 119 -22.26 43.02 -12.51
CA THR A 119 -23.60 43.55 -12.76
C THR A 119 -23.88 44.81 -11.94
N TYR A 120 -23.44 44.87 -10.68
CA TYR A 120 -23.59 46.08 -9.87
C TYR A 120 -22.70 47.24 -10.37
N GLU A 121 -21.45 46.97 -10.79
CA GLU A 121 -20.57 48.00 -11.37
C GLU A 121 -21.14 48.58 -12.68
N GLU A 122 -21.84 47.78 -13.49
CA GLU A 122 -22.53 48.23 -14.71
C GLU A 122 -23.80 49.04 -14.42
N GLU A 123 -24.52 48.75 -13.32
CA GLU A 123 -25.72 49.51 -12.90
C GLU A 123 -25.39 50.86 -12.25
N GLU A 124 -24.26 50.99 -11.54
CA GLU A 124 -23.83 52.24 -10.90
C GLU A 124 -23.03 53.18 -11.82
N GLY A 125 -22.55 52.69 -12.96
CA GLY A 125 -21.71 53.43 -13.91
C GLY A 125 -22.43 53.99 -15.14
N GLY A 126 -23.74 53.78 -15.28
CA GLY A 126 -24.59 54.33 -16.36
C GLY A 126 -25.43 55.51 -15.90
#